data_AF-A0A4U0SNY2-F1
#
_entry.id   AF-A0A4U0SNY2-F1
#
_cell.length_a   1.000
_cell.length_b   1.000
_cell.length_c   1.000
_cell.angle_alpha   90.00
_cell.angle_beta   90.00
_cell.angle_gamma   90.00
#
_symmetry.space_group_name_H-M   'P 1'
#
loop_
_entity.id
_entity.type
_entity.pdbx_description
1 polymer ?
#
loop_
_entity_poly.entity_id
_entity_poly.type
_entity_poly.pdbx_seq_one_letter_code
_entity_poly.pdbx_strand_id
1 'polypeptide(L)'
;MTEPINPSAAGDDTPGRPALDWVERANFLAIAKETDLGEGDEIAAATVDLMVEMETRIPAPWADTDPFVAERYLAARGASPAAATANAAEFEISMRALVGLGTGKPAETFDDIARWIETHVDGGEQ
;
A
#
# COMPACT_ATOMS: atom_id res chain seq x y z
N MET A 1 51.17 31.22 16.90
CA MET A 1 50.31 32.09 16.08
C MET A 1 48.95 31.41 16.04
N THR A 2 47.96 32.02 16.68
CA THR A 2 46.62 31.48 16.84
C THR A 2 45.69 32.40 16.07
N GLU A 3 45.11 31.93 14.95
CA GLU A 3 44.07 32.67 14.25
C GLU A 3 42.71 32.45 14.93
N PRO A 4 41.82 33.47 14.95
CA PRO A 4 40.55 33.40 15.65
C PRO A 4 39.46 32.74 14.81
N ILE A 5 38.67 31.86 15.43
CA ILE A 5 37.42 31.37 14.84
C ILE A 5 36.36 32.47 15.02
N ASN A 6 35.95 33.07 13.91
CA ASN A 6 34.86 34.04 13.86
C ASN A 6 33.50 33.29 13.90
N PRO A 7 32.58 33.57 14.84
CA PRO A 7 31.31 32.89 14.97
C PRO A 7 30.17 33.73 14.36
N SER A 8 29.71 33.36 13.16
CA SER A 8 28.33 33.64 12.72
C SER A 8 28.10 33.15 11.29
N ALA A 9 27.17 32.23 11.12
CA ALA A 9 25.82 32.57 10.67
C ALA A 9 25.02 31.28 10.47
N ALA A 10 23.77 31.34 10.87
CA ALA A 10 22.78 30.29 10.85
C ALA A 10 22.70 29.51 9.52
N GLY A 11 22.68 28.19 9.68
CA GLY A 11 22.11 27.25 8.74
C GLY A 11 21.72 26.03 9.56
N ASP A 12 20.44 25.91 9.90
CA ASP A 12 19.84 24.69 10.43
C ASP A 12 19.76 23.66 9.28
N ASP A 13 20.92 23.25 8.79
CA ASP A 13 21.11 22.13 7.89
C ASP A 13 21.46 20.93 8.77
N THR A 14 20.45 20.19 9.22
CA THR A 14 20.67 18.82 9.67
C THR A 14 20.59 17.92 8.43
N PRO A 15 21.71 17.49 7.82
CA PRO A 15 21.68 16.69 6.61
C PRO A 15 21.56 15.22 7.01
N GLY A 16 20.65 14.48 6.36
CA GLY A 16 20.82 13.04 6.22
C GLY A 16 20.11 12.15 7.23
N ARG A 17 18.77 12.19 7.28
CA ARG A 17 18.07 10.90 7.38
C ARG A 17 17.86 10.41 5.95
N PRO A 18 18.42 9.25 5.53
CA PRO A 18 18.00 8.66 4.27
C PRO A 18 16.48 8.47 4.35
N ALA A 19 15.77 8.86 3.28
CA ALA A 19 14.39 8.44 3.14
C ALA A 19 14.41 6.91 3.17
N LEU A 20 13.85 6.31 4.23
CA LEU A 20 13.79 4.86 4.39
C LEU A 20 13.28 4.25 3.09
N ASP A 21 13.97 3.21 2.61
CA ASP A 21 13.46 2.43 1.49
C ASP A 21 12.12 1.76 1.89
N TRP A 22 11.33 1.31 0.92
CA TRP A 22 9.98 0.80 1.19
C TRP A 22 9.99 -0.48 2.03
N VAL A 23 11.06 -1.26 1.97
CA VAL A 23 11.27 -2.45 2.80
C VAL A 23 11.59 -2.03 4.23
N GLU A 24 12.42 -1.02 4.42
CA GLU A 24 12.74 -0.40 5.71
C GLU A 24 11.50 0.26 6.33
N ARG A 25 10.63 0.90 5.53
CA ARG A 25 9.33 1.44 5.98
C ARG A 25 8.36 0.34 6.38
N ALA A 26 8.24 -0.72 5.59
CA ALA A 26 7.38 -1.86 5.90
C ALA A 26 7.84 -2.57 7.19
N ASN A 27 9.15 -2.77 7.35
CA ASN A 27 9.73 -3.32 8.58
C ASN A 27 9.51 -2.41 9.78
N PHE A 28 9.67 -1.09 9.62
CA PHE A 28 9.40 -0.13 10.67
C PHE A 28 7.94 -0.18 11.13
N LEU A 29 6.99 -0.21 10.20
CA LEU A 29 5.55 -0.28 10.53
C LEU A 29 5.19 -1.63 11.16
N ALA A 30 5.77 -2.74 10.70
CA ALA A 30 5.60 -4.05 11.33
C ALA A 30 6.08 -4.04 12.78
N ILE A 31 7.29 -3.50 13.03
CA ILE A 31 7.84 -3.36 14.39
C ILE A 31 6.97 -2.42 15.23
N ALA A 32 6.55 -1.27 14.70
CA ALA A 32 5.73 -0.30 15.41
C ALA A 32 4.37 -0.90 15.84
N LYS A 33 3.75 -1.72 14.97
CA LYS A 33 2.53 -2.48 15.27
C LYS A 33 2.74 -3.54 16.35
N GLU A 34 3.85 -4.29 16.30
CA GLU A 34 4.15 -5.34 17.28
C GLU A 34 4.54 -4.79 18.67
N THR A 35 5.11 -3.60 18.71
CA THR A 35 5.66 -2.99 19.92
C THR A 35 4.72 -1.96 20.57
N ASP A 36 3.53 -1.76 20.01
CA ASP A 36 2.54 -0.77 20.47
C ASP A 36 3.15 0.65 20.60
N LEU A 37 4.17 0.94 19.78
CA LEU A 37 4.95 2.19 19.83
C LEU A 37 4.27 3.38 19.14
N GLY A 38 3.05 3.20 18.64
CA GLY A 38 2.20 4.29 18.15
C GLY A 38 0.77 4.16 18.64
N GLU A 39 0.09 5.29 18.73
CA GLU A 39 -1.29 5.34 19.19
C GLU A 39 -2.24 4.81 18.10
N GLY A 40 -2.78 3.60 18.27
CA GLY A 40 -4.01 3.14 17.59
C GLY A 40 -4.00 3.03 16.06
N ASP A 41 -5.13 3.42 15.44
CA ASP A 41 -5.50 3.24 14.02
C ASP A 41 -4.53 3.92 13.02
N GLU A 42 -3.67 4.82 13.47
CA GLU A 42 -2.74 5.57 12.62
C GLU A 42 -1.66 4.69 11.98
N ILE A 43 -1.13 3.71 12.73
CA ILE A 43 -0.16 2.74 12.18
C ILE A 43 -0.84 1.83 11.15
N ALA A 44 -2.09 1.44 11.40
CA ALA A 44 -2.85 0.61 10.47
C ALA A 44 -3.13 1.35 9.16
N ALA A 45 -3.58 2.62 9.23
CA ALA A 45 -3.78 3.47 8.06
C ALA A 45 -2.47 3.68 7.27
N ALA A 46 -1.38 4.03 7.95
CA ALA A 46 -0.08 4.23 7.31
C ALA A 46 0.44 2.94 6.64
N THR A 47 0.12 1.77 7.19
CA THR A 47 0.49 0.47 6.60
C THR A 47 -0.29 0.18 5.32
N VAL A 48 -1.58 0.51 5.30
CA VAL A 48 -2.41 0.39 4.09
C VAL A 48 -1.92 1.35 3.01
N ASP A 49 -1.69 2.62 3.36
CA ASP A 49 -1.18 3.63 2.43
C ASP A 49 0.16 3.21 1.83
N LEU A 50 1.06 2.67 2.65
CA LEU A 50 2.35 2.17 2.21
C LEU A 50 2.21 1.05 1.17
N MET A 51 1.35 0.06 1.44
CA MET A 51 1.14 -1.04 0.51
C MET A 51 0.45 -0.58 -0.78
N VAL A 52 -0.54 0.31 -0.70
CA VAL A 52 -1.16 0.92 -1.89
C VAL A 52 -0.10 1.60 -2.75
N GLU A 53 0.79 2.40 -2.13
CA GLU A 53 1.88 3.05 -2.86
C GLU A 53 2.84 2.03 -3.51
N MET A 54 3.16 0.93 -2.83
CA MET A 54 3.97 -0.14 -3.41
C MET A 54 3.29 -0.79 -4.62
N GLU A 55 1.99 -1.11 -4.51
CA GLU A 55 1.21 -1.76 -5.56
C GLU A 55 1.03 -0.86 -6.80
N THR A 56 1.01 0.47 -6.66
CA THR A 56 0.94 1.39 -7.83
C THR A 56 2.16 1.30 -8.75
N ARG A 57 3.29 0.81 -8.24
CA ARG A 57 4.57 0.75 -8.98
C ARG A 57 4.81 -0.59 -9.63
N ILE A 58 4.03 -1.60 -9.27
CA ILE A 58 4.18 -2.97 -9.75
C ILE A 58 2.93 -3.31 -10.55
N PRO A 59 3.02 -3.43 -11.88
CA PRO A 59 1.90 -3.88 -12.71
C PRO A 59 1.32 -5.18 -12.16
N ALA A 60 0.00 -5.36 -12.26
CA ALA A 60 -0.62 -6.60 -11.82
C ALA A 60 -0.07 -7.78 -12.63
N PRO A 61 0.06 -8.98 -12.03
CA PRO A 61 0.51 -10.18 -12.76
C PRO A 61 -0.33 -10.48 -14.01
N TRP A 62 -1.60 -10.08 -14.01
CA TRP A 62 -2.54 -10.24 -15.12
C TRP A 62 -2.64 -9.02 -16.05
N ALA A 63 -1.86 -7.96 -15.85
CA ALA A 63 -1.98 -6.73 -16.64
C ALA A 63 -1.82 -6.95 -18.15
N ASP A 64 -0.94 -7.87 -18.56
CA ASP A 64 -0.70 -8.18 -19.97
C ASP A 64 -1.69 -9.19 -20.57
N THR A 65 -2.20 -10.10 -19.74
CA THR A 65 -3.08 -11.19 -20.20
C THR A 65 -4.55 -10.83 -20.12
N ASP A 66 -4.94 -10.03 -19.13
CA ASP A 66 -6.33 -9.64 -18.87
C ASP A 66 -6.43 -8.26 -18.19
N PRO A 67 -6.11 -7.16 -18.89
CA PRO A 67 -6.09 -5.81 -18.33
C PRO A 67 -7.46 -5.27 -17.87
N PHE A 68 -8.55 -5.93 -18.22
CA PHE A 68 -9.92 -5.49 -17.91
C PHE A 68 -10.61 -6.37 -16.86
N VAL A 69 -9.90 -7.29 -16.22
CA VAL A 69 -10.50 -8.23 -15.26
C VAL A 69 -11.16 -7.50 -14.08
N ALA A 70 -10.54 -6.45 -13.56
CA ALA A 70 -11.08 -5.62 -12.47
C ALA A 70 -12.37 -4.89 -12.89
N GLU A 71 -12.39 -4.31 -14.09
CA GLU A 71 -13.58 -3.66 -14.65
C GLU A 71 -14.73 -4.66 -14.78
N ARG A 72 -14.48 -5.82 -15.38
CA ARG A 72 -15.50 -6.85 -15.55
C ARG A 72 -16.01 -7.38 -14.22
N TYR A 73 -15.14 -7.53 -13.23
CA TYR A 73 -15.53 -7.92 -11.88
C TYR A 73 -16.48 -6.90 -11.24
N LEU A 74 -16.12 -5.61 -11.28
CA LEU A 74 -16.99 -4.54 -10.75
C LEU A 74 -18.34 -4.48 -11.46
N ALA A 75 -18.34 -4.60 -12.79
CA ALA A 75 -19.57 -4.63 -13.58
C ALA A 75 -20.45 -5.85 -13.23
N ALA A 76 -19.84 -7.03 -13.06
CA ALA A 76 -20.56 -8.25 -12.65
C ALA A 76 -21.17 -8.12 -11.25
N ARG A 77 -20.58 -7.30 -10.37
CA ARG A 77 -21.12 -6.96 -9.04
C ARG A 77 -22.10 -5.80 -9.04
N GLY A 78 -22.56 -5.36 -10.22
CA GLY A 78 -23.64 -4.38 -10.36
C GLY A 78 -23.19 -2.92 -10.51
N ALA A 79 -21.87 -2.65 -10.62
CA ALA A 79 -21.42 -1.32 -11.01
C ALA A 79 -21.87 -1.01 -12.45
N SER A 80 -22.32 0.23 -12.69
CA SER A 80 -22.55 0.68 -14.07
C SER A 80 -21.24 0.61 -14.87
N PRO A 81 -21.29 0.44 -16.21
CA PRO A 81 -20.06 0.38 -17.02
C PRO A 81 -19.14 1.58 -16.79
N ALA A 82 -19.69 2.80 -16.72
CA ALA A 82 -18.91 4.00 -16.47
C ALA A 82 -18.23 3.99 -15.08
N ALA A 83 -18.93 3.51 -14.04
CA ALA A 83 -18.36 3.40 -12.70
C ALA A 83 -17.31 2.28 -12.62
N ALA A 84 -17.54 1.15 -13.27
CA ALA A 84 -16.59 0.05 -13.33
C ALA A 84 -15.27 0.49 -13.99
N THR A 85 -15.34 1.12 -15.17
CA THR A 85 -14.15 1.64 -15.86
C THR A 85 -13.42 2.70 -15.04
N ALA A 86 -14.16 3.65 -14.44
CA ALA A 86 -13.56 4.73 -13.66
C ALA A 86 -12.82 4.24 -12.41
N ASN A 87 -13.32 3.17 -11.79
CA ASN A 87 -12.83 2.72 -10.48
C ASN A 87 -11.92 1.48 -10.56
N ALA A 88 -11.79 0.82 -11.72
CA ALA A 88 -11.11 -0.46 -11.86
C ALA A 88 -9.66 -0.44 -11.36
N ALA A 89 -8.88 0.58 -11.74
CA ALA A 89 -7.47 0.68 -11.38
C ALA A 89 -7.28 0.89 -9.87
N GLU A 90 -8.03 1.82 -9.27
CA GLU A 90 -7.96 2.06 -7.83
C GLU A 90 -8.41 0.83 -7.04
N PHE A 91 -9.53 0.21 -7.44
CA PHE A 91 -10.02 -1.03 -6.85
C PHE A 91 -8.97 -2.13 -6.88
N GLU A 92 -8.33 -2.36 -8.03
CA GLU A 92 -7.33 -3.42 -8.19
C GLU A 92 -6.13 -3.19 -7.25
N ILE A 93 -5.61 -1.97 -7.20
CA ILE A 93 -4.46 -1.60 -6.36
C ILE A 93 -4.81 -1.78 -4.88
N SER A 94 -5.95 -1.24 -4.43
CA SER A 94 -6.38 -1.35 -3.04
C SER A 94 -6.59 -2.81 -2.63
N MET A 95 -7.19 -3.63 -3.50
CA MET A 95 -7.43 -5.03 -3.18
C MET A 95 -6.16 -5.87 -3.16
N ARG A 96 -5.21 -5.64 -4.07
CA ARG A 96 -3.88 -6.28 -4.02
C ARG A 96 -3.15 -5.95 -2.72
N ALA A 97 -3.18 -4.69 -2.30
CA ALA A 97 -2.60 -4.26 -1.03
C ALA A 97 -3.23 -4.98 0.17
N LEU A 98 -4.56 -5.10 0.19
CA LEU A 98 -5.27 -5.81 1.26
C LEU A 98 -4.96 -7.31 1.28
N VAL A 99 -4.89 -7.98 0.13
CA VAL A 99 -4.48 -9.39 0.04
C VAL A 99 -3.04 -9.57 0.54
N GLY A 100 -2.14 -8.68 0.13
CA GLY A 100 -0.74 -8.66 0.59
C GLY A 100 -0.62 -8.55 2.11
N LEU A 101 -1.35 -7.60 2.70
CA LEU A 101 -1.36 -7.39 4.15
C LEU A 101 -2.02 -8.54 4.91
N GLY A 102 -3.11 -9.08 4.37
CA GLY A 102 -3.91 -10.11 5.03
C GLY A 102 -3.30 -11.50 4.99
N THR A 103 -2.56 -11.83 3.92
CA THR A 103 -1.96 -13.16 3.71
C THR A 103 -0.45 -13.20 3.90
N GLY A 104 0.20 -12.02 3.94
CA GLY A 104 1.66 -11.90 3.89
C GLY A 104 2.27 -12.25 2.53
N LYS A 105 1.44 -12.41 1.48
CA LYS A 105 1.86 -12.74 0.12
C LYS A 105 1.12 -11.86 -0.90
N PRO A 106 1.78 -11.39 -1.97
CA PRO A 106 1.09 -10.64 -3.01
C PRO A 106 0.04 -11.51 -3.70
N ALA A 107 -1.02 -10.90 -4.23
CA ALA A 107 -1.97 -11.59 -5.09
C ALA A 107 -1.28 -12.02 -6.39
N GLU A 108 -1.30 -13.33 -6.70
CA GLU A 108 -0.69 -13.87 -7.92
C GLU A 108 -1.69 -13.91 -9.07
N THR A 109 -2.98 -14.02 -8.75
CA THR A 109 -4.09 -14.03 -9.71
C THR A 109 -5.21 -13.11 -9.27
N PHE A 110 -6.06 -12.67 -10.22
CA PHE A 110 -7.23 -11.89 -9.86
C PHE A 110 -8.25 -12.71 -9.04
N ASP A 111 -8.27 -14.03 -9.23
CA ASP A 111 -9.08 -14.94 -8.42
C ASP A 111 -8.71 -14.90 -6.93
N ASP A 112 -7.46 -14.59 -6.59
CA ASP A 112 -7.05 -14.43 -5.19
C ASP A 112 -7.72 -13.20 -4.55
N ILE A 113 -7.88 -12.11 -5.32
CA ILE A 113 -8.65 -10.94 -4.91
C ILE A 113 -10.13 -11.30 -4.76
N ALA A 114 -10.72 -11.96 -5.76
CA ALA A 114 -12.13 -12.32 -5.73
C ALA A 114 -12.46 -13.19 -4.50
N ARG A 115 -11.66 -14.23 -4.25
CA ARG A 115 -11.80 -15.12 -3.08
C ARG A 115 -11.61 -14.38 -1.77
N TRP A 116 -10.67 -13.45 -1.72
CA TRP A 116 -10.44 -12.62 -0.54
C TRP A 116 -11.68 -11.78 -0.19
N ILE A 117 -12.30 -11.14 -1.19
CA ILE A 117 -13.52 -10.34 -1.03
C ILE A 117 -14.67 -11.22 -0.56
N GLU A 118 -14.90 -12.37 -1.20
CA GLU A 118 -15.95 -13.32 -0.82
C GLU A 118 -15.81 -13.75 0.65
N THR A 119 -14.58 -13.98 1.10
CA THR A 119 -14.32 -14.45 2.47
C THR A 119 -14.43 -13.34 3.50
N HIS A 120 -13.84 -12.16 3.24
CA HIS A 120 -13.61 -11.13 4.28
C HIS A 120 -14.48 -9.89 4.15
N VAL A 121 -15.00 -9.59 2.96
CA VAL A 121 -15.79 -8.37 2.70
C VAL A 121 -17.27 -8.70 2.61
N ASP A 122 -17.60 -9.74 1.83
CA ASP A 122 -18.98 -10.20 1.69
C ASP A 122 -19.45 -11.01 2.91
N GLY A 123 -18.53 -11.30 3.83
CA GLY A 123 -18.81 -11.99 5.09
C GLY A 123 -19.08 -13.47 4.88
N GLY A 124 -18.25 -14.15 4.10
CA GLY A 124 -18.38 -15.59 3.84
C GLY A 124 -18.63 -16.38 5.11
N GLU A 125 -19.88 -16.75 5.34
CA GLU A 125 -20.28 -17.62 6.44
C GLU A 125 -19.60 -18.98 6.23
N GLN A 126 -18.62 -19.27 7.07
CA GLN A 126 -18.27 -20.63 7.46
C GLN A 126 -18.46 -20.77 8.96
#